data_AF-A0A1G8DV52-F1
#
_entry.id   AF-A0A1G8DV52-F1
#
_cell.length_a   1.000
_cell.length_b   1.000
_cell.length_c   1.000
_cell.angle_alpha   90.00
_cell.angle_beta   90.00
_cell.angle_gamma   90.00
#
_symmetry.space_group_name_H-M   'P 1'
#
loop_
_entity.id
_entity.type
_entity.pdbx_description
1 polymer ?
#
loop_
_entity_poly.entity_id
_entity_poly.type
_entity_poly.pdbx_seq_one_letter_code
_entity_poly.pdbx_strand_id
1 'polypeptide(L)'
;MEQQQENQQQVMPQPPQQVSTKDHLYLSDMLSWNLNAAKKAAFFAKQCTDMDIKQELEKTSRMHERHYQQLMTHLQSGNQPIQQNTN
;
A
#
# COMPACT_ATOMS: atom_id res chain seq x y z
N MET A 1 22.02 43.20 29.22
CA MET A 1 20.59 42.95 28.89
C MET A 1 20.57 41.86 27.84
N GLU A 2 20.53 40.61 28.28
CA GLU A 2 20.36 39.45 27.42
C GLU A 2 18.86 39.16 27.35
N GLN A 3 18.30 39.17 26.14
CA GLN A 3 16.89 38.86 25.92
C GLN A 3 16.80 37.45 25.32
N GLN A 4 16.02 36.65 26.03
CA GLN A 4 15.85 35.21 25.90
C GLN A 4 15.08 34.87 24.61
N GLN A 5 15.67 34.01 23.79
CA GLN A 5 15.13 33.58 22.51
C GLN A 5 14.15 32.41 22.74
N GLU A 6 12.85 32.66 22.62
CA GLU A 6 11.80 31.64 22.71
C GLU A 6 11.86 30.68 21.52
N ASN A 7 11.98 29.39 21.84
CA ASN A 7 12.05 28.28 20.90
C ASN A 7 10.62 27.89 20.46
N GLN A 8 10.14 28.48 19.35
CA GLN A 8 8.89 28.05 18.71
C GLN A 8 9.08 26.68 18.06
N GLN A 9 8.60 25.64 18.74
CA GLN A 9 8.47 24.30 18.16
C GLN A 9 7.50 24.36 16.97
N GLN A 10 8.03 24.20 15.75
CA GLN A 10 7.23 24.06 14.54
C GLN A 10 6.40 22.77 14.62
N VAL A 11 5.08 22.91 14.71
CA VAL A 11 4.13 21.81 14.50
C VAL A 11 4.17 21.43 13.03
N MET A 12 4.72 20.25 12.70
CA MET A 12 4.66 19.73 11.33
C MET A 12 3.21 19.38 10.96
N PRO A 13 2.68 19.87 9.83
CA PRO A 13 1.35 19.52 9.38
C PRO A 13 1.29 18.03 9.01
N GLN A 14 0.35 17.30 9.60
CA GLN A 14 0.06 15.93 9.19
C GLN A 14 -0.81 15.92 7.92
N PRO A 15 -0.61 14.96 7.01
CA PRO A 15 -1.38 14.88 5.79
C PRO A 15 -2.87 14.62 6.10
N PRO A 16 -3.80 15.18 5.28
CA PRO A 16 -5.22 14.91 5.43
C PRO A 16 -5.53 13.43 5.29
N GLN A 17 -6.47 12.92 6.08
CA GLN A 17 -6.86 11.51 6.08
C GLN A 17 -7.77 11.10 4.91
N GLN A 18 -8.12 12.03 4.01
CA GLN A 18 -9.01 11.76 2.88
C GLN A 18 -8.23 11.25 1.68
N VAL A 19 -8.63 10.08 1.17
CA VAL A 19 -8.18 9.55 -0.13
C VAL A 19 -8.75 10.43 -1.23
N SER A 20 -7.90 11.12 -1.98
CA SER A 20 -8.33 11.91 -3.13
C SER A 20 -8.70 11.02 -4.32
N THR A 21 -9.36 11.59 -5.32
CA THR A 21 -9.62 10.87 -6.59
C THR A 21 -8.33 10.39 -7.25
N LYS A 22 -7.23 11.15 -7.15
CA LYS A 22 -5.92 10.74 -7.69
C LYS A 22 -5.39 9.52 -6.94
N ASP A 23 -5.48 9.51 -5.61
CA ASP A 23 -5.07 8.38 -4.79
C ASP A 23 -5.88 7.13 -5.13
N HIS A 24 -7.19 7.28 -5.35
CA HIS A 24 -8.06 6.17 -5.75
C HIS A 24 -7.67 5.58 -7.11
N LEU A 25 -7.33 6.42 -8.09
CA LEU A 25 -6.84 5.97 -9.40
C LEU A 25 -5.52 5.21 -9.26
N TYR A 26 -4.55 5.75 -8.53
CA TYR A 26 -3.27 5.06 -8.29
C TYR A 26 -3.45 3.73 -7.56
N LEU A 27 -4.33 3.67 -6.56
CA LEU A 27 -4.62 2.43 -5.84
C LEU A 27 -5.30 1.38 -6.74
N SER A 28 -6.20 1.81 -7.63
CA SER A 28 -6.82 0.93 -8.63
C SER A 28 -5.79 0.33 -9.58
N ASP A 29 -4.84 1.14 -10.06
CA ASP A 29 -3.74 0.68 -10.91
C ASP A 29 -2.84 -0.32 -10.15
N MET A 30 -2.46 0.00 -8.91
CA MET A 30 -1.63 -0.88 -8.08
C MET A 30 -2.30 -2.24 -7.82
N LEU A 31 -3.61 -2.25 -7.56
CA LEU A 31 -4.38 -3.48 -7.41
C LEU A 31 -4.38 -4.29 -8.71
N SER A 32 -4.61 -3.63 -9.83
CA SER A 32 -4.63 -4.26 -11.16
C SER A 32 -3.27 -4.86 -11.53
N TRP A 33 -2.18 -4.14 -11.26
CA TRP A 33 -0.82 -4.62 -11.53
C TRP A 33 -0.46 -5.84 -10.68
N ASN A 34 -0.74 -5.81 -9.37
CA ASN A 34 -0.45 -6.95 -8.49
C ASN A 34 -1.27 -8.19 -8.87
N LEU A 35 -2.57 -8.02 -9.16
CA LEU A 35 -3.42 -9.15 -9.55
C LEU A 35 -2.97 -9.78 -10.88
N ASN A 36 -2.66 -8.94 -11.88
CA ASN A 36 -2.20 -9.41 -13.18
C ASN A 36 -0.83 -10.09 -13.10
N ALA A 37 0.10 -9.53 -12.34
CA ALA A 37 1.42 -10.11 -12.12
C ALA A 37 1.31 -11.47 -11.40
N ALA A 38 0.52 -11.56 -10.33
CA ALA A 38 0.31 -12.80 -9.59
C ALA A 38 -0.24 -13.92 -10.50
N LYS A 39 -1.26 -13.61 -11.30
CA LYS A 39 -1.89 -14.56 -12.24
C LYS A 39 -0.92 -15.01 -13.32
N LYS A 40 -0.18 -14.08 -13.94
CA LYS A 40 0.77 -14.40 -15.00
C LYS A 40 1.93 -15.26 -14.47
N ALA A 41 2.50 -14.91 -13.32
CA ALA A 41 3.56 -15.69 -12.70
C ALA A 41 3.10 -17.13 -12.38
N ALA A 42 1.91 -17.29 -11.77
CA ALA A 42 1.33 -18.61 -11.52
C ALA A 42 1.05 -19.40 -12.82
N PHE A 43 0.59 -18.72 -13.87
CA PHE A 43 0.33 -19.35 -15.17
C PHE A 43 1.62 -19.88 -15.82
N PHE A 44 2.70 -19.10 -15.80
CA PHE A 44 3.98 -19.52 -16.36
C PHE A 44 4.70 -20.57 -15.50
N ALA A 45 4.54 -20.53 -14.18
CA ALA A 45 5.08 -21.57 -13.29
C ALA A 45 4.57 -22.98 -13.67
N LYS A 46 3.33 -23.08 -14.17
CA LYS A 46 2.73 -24.35 -14.63
C LYS A 46 3.30 -24.85 -15.95
N GLN A 47 3.90 -23.98 -16.75
CA GLN A 47 4.47 -24.31 -18.07
C GLN A 47 5.99 -24.45 -18.04
N CYS A 48 6.63 -24.04 -16.94
CA CYS A 48 8.08 -24.10 -16.82
C CYS A 48 8.53 -25.49 -16.41
N THR A 49 9.56 -26.00 -17.09
CA THR A 49 10.20 -27.29 -16.80
C THR A 49 11.42 -27.14 -15.89
N ASP A 50 12.07 -25.98 -15.94
CA ASP A 50 13.19 -25.64 -15.07
C ASP A 50 12.69 -25.43 -13.63
N MET A 51 13.25 -26.19 -12.69
CA MET A 51 12.81 -26.17 -11.29
C MET A 51 13.11 -24.85 -10.59
N ASP A 52 14.25 -24.22 -10.88
CA ASP A 52 14.66 -22.99 -10.22
C ASP A 52 13.79 -21.82 -10.70
N ILE A 53 13.54 -21.75 -12.00
CA ILE A 53 12.65 -20.74 -12.60
C ILE A 53 11.22 -20.93 -12.09
N LYS A 54 10.72 -22.17 -12.03
CA LYS A 54 9.40 -22.46 -11.49
C LYS A 54 9.25 -21.96 -10.04
N GLN A 55 10.22 -22.24 -9.18
CA GLN A 55 10.19 -21.79 -7.79
C GLN A 55 10.16 -20.26 -7.67
N GLU A 56 10.96 -19.55 -8.46
CA GLU A 56 10.97 -18.09 -8.42
C GLU A 56 9.66 -17.49 -8.96
N LEU A 57 9.05 -18.11 -9.98
CA LEU A 57 7.71 -17.71 -10.46
C LEU A 57 6.62 -17.93 -9.40
N GLU A 58 6.65 -19.06 -8.68
CA GLU A 58 5.69 -19.33 -7.60
C GLU A 58 5.85 -18.33 -6.45
N LYS A 59 7.09 -18.03 -6.06
CA LYS A 59 7.41 -17.03 -5.04
C LYS A 59 6.96 -15.63 -5.47
N THR A 60 7.22 -15.25 -6.73
CA THR A 60 6.78 -13.99 -7.31
C THR A 60 5.25 -13.87 -7.29
N SER A 61 4.55 -14.96 -7.64
CA SER A 61 3.09 -15.01 -7.61
C SER A 61 2.54 -14.74 -6.19
N ARG A 62 3.07 -15.46 -5.19
CA ARG A 62 2.67 -15.29 -3.77
C ARG A 62 2.97 -13.89 -3.23
N MET A 63 4.11 -13.31 -3.63
CA MET A 63 4.48 -11.96 -3.22
C MET A 63 3.46 -10.93 -3.73
N HIS A 64 3.09 -10.98 -5.02
CA HIS A 64 2.11 -10.06 -5.59
C HIS A 64 0.70 -10.28 -5.02
N GLU A 65 0.30 -11.52 -4.74
CA GLU A 65 -0.96 -11.80 -4.05
C GLU A 65 -0.99 -11.17 -2.65
N ARG A 66 0.09 -11.30 -1.88
CA ARG A 66 0.22 -10.67 -0.55
C ARG A 66 0.11 -9.14 -0.65
N HIS A 67 0.79 -8.51 -1.61
CA HIS A 67 0.72 -7.06 -1.79
C HIS A 67 -0.69 -6.59 -2.16
N TYR A 68 -1.40 -7.34 -3.01
CA TYR A 68 -2.80 -7.08 -3.33
C TYR A 68 -3.69 -7.12 -2.06
N GLN A 69 -3.53 -8.16 -1.24
CA GLN A 69 -4.29 -8.30 0.01
C GLN A 69 -3.99 -7.15 0.99
N GLN A 70 -2.73 -6.76 1.14
CA GLN A 70 -2.34 -5.64 2.00
C GLN A 70 -3.00 -4.32 1.57
N LEU A 71 -2.94 -3.99 0.27
CA LEU A 71 -3.61 -2.80 -0.27
C LEU A 71 -5.12 -2.84 -0.01
N MET A 72 -5.75 -4.01 -0.19
CA MET A 72 -7.17 -4.18 0.06
C MET A 72 -7.53 -3.96 1.54
N THR A 73 -6.73 -4.48 2.47
CA THR A 73 -6.93 -4.25 3.91
C THR A 73 -6.89 -2.77 4.27
N HIS A 74 -5.95 -2.00 3.70
CA HIS A 74 -5.87 -0.56 3.94
C HIS A 74 -7.09 0.20 3.40
N LEU A 75 -7.58 -0.18 2.21
CA LEU A 75 -8.78 0.41 1.61
C LEU A 75 -10.03 0.14 2.43
N GLN A 76 -10.16 -1.06 3.01
CA GLN A 76 -11.30 -1.41 3.87
C GLN A 76 -11.22 -0.72 5.25
N SER A 77 -10.01 -0.49 5.77
CA SER A 77 -9.79 0.08 7.10
C SER A 77 -10.04 1.59 7.17
N GLY A 78 -9.87 2.32 6.04
CA GLY A 78 -10.14 3.76 5.96
C GLY A 78 -11.61 4.17 6.11
N ASN A 79 -12.54 3.22 6.14
CA ASN A 79 -13.97 3.47 6.33
C ASN A 79 -14.43 3.54 7.81
N GLN A 80 -13.50 3.44 8.77
CA GLN A 80 -13.85 3.60 10.19
C GLN A 80 -14.03 5.10 10.52
N PRO A 81 -15.22 5.53 10.97
CA PRO A 81 -15.45 6.93 11.31
C PRO A 81 -14.55 7.32 12.50
N ILE A 82 -13.74 8.37 12.33
CA ILE A 82 -13.03 9.00 13.44
C ILE A 82 -14.08 9.60 14.37
N GLN A 83 -14.28 8.96 15.53
CA GLN A 83 -15.10 9.53 16.59
C GLN A 83 -14.33 10.70 17.21
N GLN A 84 -14.65 11.92 16.78
CA GLN A 84 -14.14 13.15 17.38
C GLN A 84 -14.65 13.27 18.80
N ASN A 85 -13.79 12.96 19.77
CA ASN A 85 -14.01 13.28 21.17
C ASN A 85 -13.74 14.78 21.35
N THR A 86 -14.78 15.60 21.40
CA THR A 86 -14.71 17.01 21.78
C THR A 86 -14.82 17.09 23.31
N ASN A 87 -13.81 17.69 23.96
CA ASN A 87 -13.83 18.07 25.37
C ASN A 87 -14.19 19.54 25.49
#